data_AF-A0A151QVA4-F1
#
_entry.id   AF-A0A151QVA4-F1
#
_cell.length_a   1.000
_cell.length_b   1.000
_cell.length_c   1.000
_cell.angle_alpha   90.00
_cell.angle_beta   90.00
_cell.angle_gamma   90.00
#
_symmetry.space_group_name_H-M   'P 1'
#
loop_
_entity.id
_entity.type
_entity.pdbx_description
1 polymer ?
#
loop_
_entity_poly.entity_id
_entity_poly.type
_entity_poly.pdbx_seq_one_letter_code
_entity_poly.pdbx_strand_id
1 'polypeptide(L)'
;DPWYFDIHQYIKEGKYPVGASDNDKKTIRRRAIGFVLHENILYKKSFDSILLRCIGQKESRLLMKEVHEGTFGTHIAGQVMARKIMRAGYFWSTMEKDCISYARKCHKCQIYADNIQVPPSELNVMASPLPFSMWGMDVIGPIEPKASNGHRFILVNIICRYGIPDKIITDNGSNLNNKMMTELCDSFKIQHHNCSPYRPKMNGAVEAANKNIKKIIQKMVVTHKDWHEMLPYALHGYRTSVRTLTGATPFSLVYGMEAVLPIKVEIPSLRLLTEAKLPETEWVQTRFDQLNLIEEKRLDAICHGQTYQRRIKRAFNKRVQPRPFEEGDLVLRKLLPAQKDKIGKWTPNYEGPYMVKQAFSGGALILTNIDGEELAYPVNSDSVKKFYA
;
A
#
# COMPACT_ATOMS: atom_id res chain seq x y z
N ASP A 1 -18.18 -34.81 -27.51
CA ASP A 1 -17.48 -35.95 -26.86
C ASP A 1 -16.41 -35.49 -25.89
N PRO A 2 -15.92 -36.37 -24.99
CA PRO A 2 -14.82 -36.04 -24.09
C PRO A 2 -13.57 -35.62 -24.84
N TRP A 3 -12.75 -34.76 -24.25
CA TRP A 3 -11.51 -34.26 -24.88
C TRP A 3 -10.51 -35.37 -25.26
N TYR A 4 -10.66 -36.57 -24.68
CA TYR A 4 -9.83 -37.75 -24.90
C TYR A 4 -10.48 -38.81 -25.80
N PHE A 5 -11.63 -38.53 -26.42
CA PHE A 5 -12.39 -39.49 -27.21
C PHE A 5 -11.54 -40.16 -28.30
N ASP A 6 -10.82 -39.37 -29.11
CA ASP A 6 -9.99 -39.89 -30.20
C ASP A 6 -8.82 -40.74 -29.69
N ILE A 7 -8.27 -40.40 -28.52
CA ILE A 7 -7.19 -41.16 -27.88
C ILE A 7 -7.74 -42.50 -27.35
N HIS A 8 -8.93 -42.48 -26.77
CA HIS A 8 -9.61 -43.68 -26.28
C HIS A 8 -9.92 -44.64 -27.42
N GLN A 9 -10.52 -44.15 -28.51
CA GLN A 9 -10.85 -44.94 -29.71
C GLN A 9 -9.59 -45.53 -30.36
N TYR A 10 -8.51 -44.73 -30.47
CA TYR A 10 -7.26 -45.21 -31.02
C TYR A 10 -6.62 -46.31 -30.18
N ILE A 11 -6.59 -46.17 -28.85
CA ILE A 11 -5.99 -47.21 -27.97
C ILE A 11 -6.86 -48.47 -27.92
N LYS A 12 -8.19 -48.32 -27.99
CA LYS A 12 -9.13 -49.45 -27.91
C LYS A 12 -9.24 -50.24 -29.21
N GLU A 13 -9.35 -49.55 -30.35
CA GLU A 13 -9.71 -50.16 -31.64
C GLU A 13 -8.66 -49.92 -32.75
N GLY A 14 -7.61 -49.14 -32.48
CA GLY A 14 -6.61 -48.76 -33.49
C GLY A 14 -7.16 -47.79 -34.56
N LYS A 15 -8.36 -47.26 -34.38
CA LYS A 15 -9.04 -46.40 -35.35
C LYS A 15 -8.68 -44.93 -35.17
N TYR A 16 -8.67 -44.19 -36.27
CA TYR A 16 -8.51 -42.74 -36.30
C TYR A 16 -9.85 -42.07 -36.61
N PRO A 17 -10.03 -40.79 -36.27
CA PRO A 17 -11.20 -40.02 -36.67
C PRO A 17 -11.39 -40.04 -38.19
N VAL A 18 -12.64 -40.09 -38.63
CA VAL A 18 -13.00 -40.07 -40.06
C VAL A 18 -12.52 -38.75 -40.67
N GLY A 19 -11.72 -38.82 -41.75
CA GLY A 19 -11.14 -37.63 -42.40
C GLY A 19 -9.87 -37.07 -41.74
N ALA A 20 -9.29 -37.74 -40.74
CA ALA A 20 -8.06 -37.28 -40.08
C ALA A 20 -6.86 -37.23 -41.05
N SER A 21 -6.16 -36.09 -41.08
CA SER A 21 -4.93 -35.92 -41.85
C SER A 21 -3.79 -36.77 -41.28
N ASP A 22 -2.72 -36.99 -42.06
CA ASP A 22 -1.55 -37.72 -41.56
C ASP A 22 -0.88 -37.03 -40.36
N ASN A 23 -0.96 -35.70 -40.28
CA ASN A 23 -0.51 -34.93 -39.13
C ASN A 23 -1.37 -35.19 -37.88
N ASP A 24 -2.69 -35.30 -38.04
CA ASP A 24 -3.61 -35.62 -36.93
C ASP A 24 -3.34 -37.03 -36.41
N LYS A 25 -3.22 -38.02 -37.31
CA LYS A 25 -2.86 -39.40 -36.97
C LYS A 25 -1.51 -39.48 -36.24
N LYS A 26 -0.51 -38.71 -36.68
CA LYS A 26 0.81 -38.62 -36.01
C LYS A 26 0.71 -37.97 -34.63
N THR A 27 -0.21 -37.03 -34.45
CA THR A 27 -0.45 -36.35 -33.18
C THR A 27 -1.17 -37.26 -32.19
N ILE A 28 -2.21 -37.98 -32.63
CA ILE A 28 -2.92 -38.99 -31.83
C ILE A 28 -1.96 -40.08 -31.35
N ARG A 29 -1.14 -40.63 -32.25
CA ARG A 29 -0.09 -41.61 -31.90
C ARG A 29 0.86 -41.12 -30.82
N ARG A 30 1.39 -39.90 -30.99
CA ARG A 30 2.31 -39.30 -30.00
C ARG A 30 1.65 -39.07 -28.65
N ARG A 31 0.40 -38.59 -28.62
CA ARG A 31 -0.33 -38.36 -27.38
C ARG A 31 -0.68 -39.67 -26.68
N ALA A 32 -1.09 -40.69 -27.42
CA ALA A 32 -1.52 -41.99 -26.89
C ALA A 32 -0.45 -42.70 -26.04
N ILE A 33 0.84 -42.48 -26.31
CA ILE A 33 1.97 -43.05 -25.52
C ILE A 33 1.83 -42.72 -24.02
N GLY A 34 1.32 -41.52 -23.70
CA GLY A 34 1.12 -41.06 -22.33
C GLY A 34 -0.12 -41.64 -21.63
N PHE A 35 -0.86 -42.54 -22.28
CA PHE A 35 -2.11 -43.09 -21.75
C PHE A 35 -2.12 -44.61 -21.69
N VAL A 36 -2.99 -45.16 -20.85
CA VAL A 36 -3.27 -46.60 -20.71
C VAL A 36 -4.77 -46.79 -20.58
N LEU A 37 -5.29 -47.82 -21.22
CA LEU A 37 -6.68 -48.24 -21.07
C LEU A 37 -6.74 -49.44 -20.11
N HIS A 38 -7.58 -49.35 -19.09
CA HIS A 38 -7.86 -50.44 -18.16
C HIS A 38 -9.36 -50.49 -17.90
N GLU A 39 -9.99 -51.65 -18.09
CA GLU A 39 -11.45 -51.83 -17.93
C GLU A 39 -12.28 -50.76 -18.66
N ASN A 40 -11.88 -50.42 -19.89
CA ASN A 40 -12.50 -49.39 -20.74
C ASN A 40 -12.40 -47.94 -20.18
N ILE A 41 -11.67 -47.72 -19.09
CA ILE A 41 -11.35 -46.40 -18.52
C ILE A 41 -9.95 -45.97 -18.96
N LEU A 42 -9.83 -44.71 -19.41
CA LEU A 42 -8.55 -44.14 -19.85
C LEU A 42 -7.82 -43.49 -18.68
N TYR A 43 -6.54 -43.83 -18.53
CA TYR A 43 -5.64 -43.26 -17.54
C TYR A 43 -4.48 -42.54 -18.23
N LYS A 44 -4.08 -41.39 -17.70
CA LYS A 44 -2.85 -40.70 -18.08
C LYS A 44 -1.72 -41.12 -17.14
N LYS A 45 -0.57 -41.49 -17.70
CA LYS A 45 0.67 -41.72 -16.95
C LYS A 45 1.24 -40.37 -16.49
N SER A 46 1.39 -40.19 -15.19
CA SER A 46 2.16 -39.08 -14.64
C SER A 46 3.67 -39.34 -14.81
N PHE A 47 4.49 -38.32 -14.53
CA PHE A 47 5.95 -38.47 -14.52
C PHE A 47 6.41 -39.52 -13.49
N ASP A 48 5.74 -39.60 -12.34
CA ASP A 48 6.01 -40.57 -11.28
C ASP A 48 5.32 -41.94 -11.52
N SER A 49 4.90 -42.22 -12.75
CA SER A 49 4.19 -43.45 -13.16
C SER A 49 2.85 -43.71 -12.45
N ILE A 50 2.27 -42.70 -11.79
CA ILE A 50 0.92 -42.77 -11.21
C ILE A 50 -0.10 -42.67 -12.34
N LEU A 51 -1.09 -43.57 -12.33
CA LEU A 51 -2.19 -43.56 -13.29
C LEU A 51 -3.28 -42.59 -12.85
N LEU A 52 -3.53 -41.57 -13.67
CA LEU A 52 -4.54 -40.54 -13.42
C LEU A 52 -5.76 -40.79 -14.30
N ARG A 53 -6.93 -41.09 -13.70
CA ARG A 53 -8.18 -41.29 -14.44
C ARG A 53 -8.52 -40.04 -15.24
N CYS A 54 -8.69 -40.21 -16.54
CA CYS A 54 -9.14 -39.15 -17.43
C CYS A 54 -10.63 -38.94 -17.23
N ILE A 55 -11.02 -37.71 -16.92
CA ILE A 55 -12.42 -37.36 -16.65
C ILE A 55 -12.95 -36.35 -17.67
N GLY A 56 -14.27 -36.40 -17.88
CA GLY A 56 -14.98 -35.49 -18.76
C GLY A 56 -15.33 -34.14 -18.09
N GLN A 57 -15.95 -33.24 -18.85
CA GLN A 57 -16.28 -31.89 -18.38
C GLN A 57 -17.31 -31.88 -17.23
N LYS A 58 -18.26 -32.83 -17.22
CA LYS A 58 -19.26 -32.92 -16.14
C LYS A 58 -18.62 -33.34 -14.82
N GLU A 59 -17.81 -34.40 -14.86
CA GLU A 59 -17.06 -34.91 -13.69
C GLU A 59 -16.06 -33.87 -13.18
N SER A 60 -15.34 -33.18 -14.07
CA SER A 60 -14.35 -32.17 -13.64
C SER A 60 -15.00 -31.00 -12.89
N ARG A 61 -16.20 -30.57 -13.30
CA ARG A 61 -16.98 -29.53 -12.58
C ARG A 61 -17.38 -29.98 -11.18
N LEU A 62 -17.87 -31.22 -11.03
CA LEU A 62 -18.23 -31.79 -9.73
C LEU A 62 -17.01 -31.86 -8.80
N LEU A 63 -15.87 -32.31 -9.34
CA LEU A 63 -14.66 -32.50 -8.57
C LEU A 63 -14.03 -31.17 -8.13
N MET A 64 -14.05 -30.14 -8.99
CA MET A 64 -13.66 -28.78 -8.60
C MET A 64 -14.59 -28.21 -7.52
N LYS A 65 -15.91 -28.40 -7.66
CA LYS A 65 -16.89 -27.96 -6.66
C LYS A 65 -16.66 -28.62 -5.31
N GLU A 66 -16.48 -29.94 -5.27
CA GLU A 66 -16.23 -30.67 -4.01
C GLU A 66 -14.92 -30.27 -3.35
N VAL A 67 -13.83 -30.17 -4.12
CA VAL A 67 -12.51 -29.85 -3.56
C VAL A 67 -12.42 -28.39 -3.10
N HIS A 68 -13.14 -27.47 -3.74
CA HIS A 68 -13.12 -26.04 -3.41
C HIS A 68 -14.16 -25.63 -2.36
N GLU A 69 -15.39 -26.13 -2.49
CA GLU A 69 -16.60 -25.69 -1.76
C GLU A 69 -17.34 -26.82 -1.03
N GLY A 70 -16.92 -28.07 -1.19
CA GLY A 70 -17.53 -29.21 -0.48
C GLY A 70 -17.35 -29.12 1.04
N THR A 71 -17.78 -30.14 1.76
CA THR A 71 -17.76 -30.17 3.24
C THR A 71 -16.35 -29.93 3.80
N PHE A 72 -15.32 -30.37 3.09
CA PHE A 72 -13.90 -30.16 3.42
C PHE A 72 -13.19 -29.18 2.46
N GLY A 73 -13.96 -28.42 1.68
CA GLY A 73 -13.48 -27.41 0.75
C GLY A 73 -13.03 -26.16 1.48
N THR A 74 -11.72 -25.87 1.47
CA THR A 74 -11.14 -24.72 2.20
C THR A 74 -10.92 -23.50 1.31
N HIS A 75 -11.64 -23.38 0.19
CA HIS A 75 -11.51 -22.26 -0.74
C HIS A 75 -10.06 -22.03 -1.24
N ILE A 76 -9.31 -23.13 -1.42
CA ILE A 76 -7.91 -23.09 -1.83
C ILE A 76 -7.72 -22.42 -3.20
N ALA A 77 -6.54 -21.81 -3.37
CA ALA A 77 -6.13 -21.24 -4.66
C ALA A 77 -6.16 -22.29 -5.78
N GLY A 78 -6.57 -21.89 -6.99
CA GLY A 78 -6.78 -22.81 -8.11
C GLY A 78 -5.57 -23.67 -8.48
N GLN A 79 -4.34 -23.14 -8.36
CA GLN A 79 -3.12 -23.95 -8.57
C GLN A 79 -2.96 -25.07 -7.54
N VAL A 80 -3.30 -24.79 -6.28
CA VAL A 80 -3.25 -25.78 -5.19
C VAL A 80 -4.37 -26.81 -5.38
N MET A 81 -5.55 -26.37 -5.82
CA MET A 81 -6.66 -27.23 -6.19
C MET A 81 -6.28 -28.23 -7.28
N ALA A 82 -5.70 -27.77 -8.39
CA ALA A 82 -5.27 -28.63 -9.49
C ALA A 82 -4.28 -29.72 -9.02
N ARG A 83 -3.32 -29.36 -8.15
CA ARG A 83 -2.38 -30.32 -7.58
C ARG A 83 -3.04 -31.32 -6.64
N LYS A 84 -3.99 -30.87 -5.80
CA LYS A 84 -4.75 -31.75 -4.90
C LYS A 84 -5.58 -32.77 -5.69
N ILE A 85 -6.23 -32.33 -6.75
CA ILE A 85 -7.00 -33.16 -7.67
C ILE A 85 -6.11 -34.18 -8.40
N MET A 86 -4.96 -33.73 -8.90
CA MET A 86 -3.98 -34.61 -9.54
C MET A 86 -3.47 -35.69 -8.58
N ARG A 87 -3.16 -35.32 -7.33
CA ARG A 87 -2.73 -36.25 -6.27
C ARG A 87 -3.83 -37.24 -5.87
N ALA A 88 -5.10 -36.86 -6.03
CA ALA A 88 -6.24 -37.76 -5.84
C ALA A 88 -6.46 -38.72 -7.03
N GLY A 89 -5.64 -38.64 -8.09
CA GLY A 89 -5.66 -39.58 -9.20
C GLY A 89 -6.53 -39.16 -10.40
N TYR A 90 -6.84 -37.88 -10.57
CA TYR A 90 -7.70 -37.40 -11.68
C TYR A 90 -6.96 -36.46 -12.64
N PHE A 91 -7.37 -36.45 -13.91
CA PHE A 91 -6.77 -35.60 -14.93
C PHE A 91 -7.76 -35.17 -16.02
N TRP A 92 -7.62 -33.93 -16.48
CA TRP A 92 -8.12 -33.47 -17.78
C TRP A 92 -7.18 -32.42 -18.37
N SER A 93 -7.28 -32.20 -19.68
CA SER A 93 -6.29 -31.43 -20.46
C SER A 93 -6.13 -29.96 -20.02
N THR A 94 -7.21 -29.33 -19.55
CA THR A 94 -7.26 -27.92 -19.13
C THR A 94 -7.28 -27.74 -17.61
N MET A 95 -7.00 -28.79 -16.83
CA MET A 95 -7.19 -28.83 -15.38
C MET A 95 -6.68 -27.62 -14.61
N GLU A 96 -5.43 -27.22 -14.82
CA GLU A 96 -4.86 -26.08 -14.10
C GLU A 96 -5.60 -24.77 -14.43
N LYS A 97 -5.87 -24.53 -15.72
CA LYS A 97 -6.59 -23.32 -16.18
C LYS A 97 -8.01 -23.29 -15.64
N ASP A 98 -8.70 -24.43 -15.68
CA ASP A 98 -10.09 -24.55 -15.19
C ASP A 98 -10.14 -24.34 -13.68
N CYS A 99 -9.19 -24.91 -12.92
CA CYS A 99 -9.12 -24.72 -11.48
C CYS A 99 -8.85 -23.26 -11.09
N ILE A 100 -7.93 -22.59 -11.80
CA ILE A 100 -7.64 -21.15 -11.59
C ILE A 100 -8.88 -20.31 -11.92
N SER A 101 -9.53 -20.57 -13.04
CA SER A 101 -10.75 -19.88 -13.46
C SER A 101 -11.88 -20.07 -12.45
N TYR A 102 -12.09 -21.29 -11.98
CA TYR A 102 -13.11 -21.64 -10.99
C TYR A 102 -12.90 -20.91 -9.66
N ALA A 103 -11.69 -20.99 -9.09
CA ALA A 103 -11.37 -20.30 -7.83
C ALA A 103 -11.45 -18.76 -7.97
N ARG A 104 -11.10 -18.21 -9.13
CA ARG A 104 -11.20 -16.77 -9.42
C ARG A 104 -12.65 -16.29 -9.47
N LYS A 105 -13.57 -17.13 -9.96
CA LYS A 105 -15.01 -16.84 -10.04
C LYS A 105 -15.76 -17.09 -8.74
N CYS A 106 -15.18 -17.83 -7.79
CA CYS A 106 -15.82 -18.13 -6.51
C CYS A 106 -16.17 -16.84 -5.74
N HIS A 107 -17.47 -16.60 -5.52
CA HIS A 107 -17.97 -15.39 -4.86
C HIS A 107 -17.37 -15.20 -3.46
N LYS A 108 -17.33 -16.26 -2.65
CA LYS A 108 -16.73 -16.24 -1.30
C LYS A 108 -15.26 -15.83 -1.34
N CYS A 109 -14.46 -16.42 -2.22
CA CYS A 109 -13.05 -16.01 -2.38
C CYS A 109 -12.93 -14.54 -2.77
N GLN A 110 -13.80 -14.06 -3.67
CA GLN A 110 -13.76 -12.69 -4.15
C GLN A 110 -14.13 -11.66 -3.07
N ILE A 111 -15.14 -11.89 -2.23
CA ILE A 111 -15.55 -10.89 -1.21
C ILE A 111 -14.59 -10.82 -0.01
N TYR A 112 -13.87 -11.91 0.29
CA TYR A 112 -12.91 -11.95 1.40
C TYR A 112 -11.46 -11.60 1.00
N ALA A 113 -11.08 -11.76 -0.28
CA ALA A 113 -9.71 -11.48 -0.72
C ALA A 113 -9.30 -9.99 -0.59
N ASP A 114 -8.08 -9.75 -0.12
CA ASP A 114 -7.49 -8.40 -0.01
C ASP A 114 -7.22 -7.74 -1.36
N ASN A 115 -7.29 -6.39 -1.43
CA ASN A 115 -6.73 -5.64 -2.56
C ASN A 115 -5.23 -5.44 -2.37
N ILE A 116 -4.42 -6.09 -3.21
CA ILE A 116 -2.96 -5.93 -3.17
C ILE A 116 -2.50 -4.81 -4.12
N GLN A 117 -3.37 -4.29 -5.00
CA GLN A 117 -3.00 -3.28 -6.00
C GLN A 117 -3.94 -2.08 -5.94
N VAL A 118 -3.51 -1.00 -5.28
CA VAL A 118 -4.20 0.31 -5.22
C VAL A 118 -3.46 1.30 -6.13
N PRO A 119 -4.14 2.13 -6.94
CA PRO A 119 -3.51 3.14 -7.80
C PRO A 119 -2.71 4.20 -7.01
N PRO A 120 -1.67 4.80 -7.64
CA PRO A 120 -0.89 5.85 -7.00
C PRO A 120 -1.64 7.18 -7.03
N SER A 121 -2.02 7.68 -5.86
CA SER A 121 -2.33 9.10 -5.68
C SER A 121 -1.02 9.91 -5.73
N GLU A 122 -1.03 11.04 -6.42
CA GLU A 122 0.13 11.95 -6.47
C GLU A 122 0.50 12.44 -5.07
N LEU A 123 1.79 12.32 -4.74
CA LEU A 123 2.37 12.85 -3.52
C LEU A 123 2.81 14.28 -3.80
N ASN A 124 2.04 15.26 -3.34
CA ASN A 124 2.45 16.65 -3.33
C ASN A 124 3.27 16.90 -2.07
N VAL A 125 4.46 17.46 -2.26
CA VAL A 125 5.45 17.60 -1.19
C VAL A 125 5.54 19.06 -0.85
N MET A 126 5.33 19.35 0.43
CA MET A 126 5.61 20.66 0.98
C MET A 126 7.12 20.80 1.05
N ALA A 127 7.70 21.58 0.14
CA ALA A 127 9.11 21.89 0.13
C ALA A 127 9.26 23.41 0.05
N SER A 128 9.88 24.00 1.07
CA SER A 128 10.35 25.38 1.04
C SER A 128 11.84 25.41 1.37
N PRO A 129 12.66 26.18 0.61
CA PRO A 129 14.08 26.36 0.90
C PRO A 129 14.33 27.25 2.12
N LEU A 130 13.35 28.06 2.50
CA LEU A 130 13.45 28.94 3.66
C LEU A 130 12.94 28.21 4.91
N PRO A 131 13.80 27.95 5.92
CA PRO A 131 13.33 27.45 7.20
C PRO A 131 12.25 28.39 7.75
N PHE A 132 11.29 27.78 8.42
CA PHE A 132 10.19 28.46 9.10
C PHE A 132 9.16 29.18 8.21
N SER A 133 9.36 29.27 6.89
CA SER A 133 8.36 29.86 5.98
C SER A 133 7.06 29.05 5.88
N MET A 134 7.14 27.72 6.02
CA MET A 134 5.98 26.83 5.93
C MET A 134 6.02 25.76 7.02
N TRP A 135 4.96 25.65 7.79
CA TRP A 135 4.83 24.65 8.86
C TRP A 135 3.72 23.66 8.55
N GLY A 136 4.06 22.38 8.57
CA GLY A 136 3.07 21.30 8.62
C GLY A 136 2.77 20.96 10.08
N MET A 137 1.48 20.84 10.42
CA MET A 137 1.04 20.55 11.77
C MET A 137 0.09 19.35 11.82
N ASP A 138 0.26 18.54 12.85
CA ASP A 138 -0.56 17.38 13.13
C ASP A 138 -0.63 17.19 14.66
N VAL A 139 -1.78 16.74 15.15
CA VAL A 139 -2.02 16.55 16.59
C VAL A 139 -2.00 15.07 16.91
N ILE A 140 -1.02 14.65 17.71
CA ILE A 140 -0.96 13.29 18.26
C ILE A 140 -1.91 13.21 19.47
N GLY A 141 -3.20 13.08 19.21
CA GLY A 141 -4.25 12.86 20.21
C GLY A 141 -4.61 14.07 21.09
N PRO A 142 -5.71 14.00 21.86
CA PRO A 142 -6.11 15.06 22.77
C PRO A 142 -5.12 15.17 23.94
N ILE A 143 -4.61 16.39 24.19
CA ILE A 143 -3.82 16.69 25.39
C ILE A 143 -4.80 16.99 26.52
N GLU A 144 -4.82 16.13 27.54
CA GLU A 144 -5.58 16.32 28.78
C GLU A 144 -4.66 16.16 30.01
N PRO A 145 -4.78 17.04 31.02
CA PRO A 145 -5.71 18.16 31.14
C PRO A 145 -5.30 19.42 30.34
N LYS A 146 -6.22 20.38 30.20
CA LYS A 146 -5.98 21.69 29.55
C LYS A 146 -4.92 22.49 30.33
N ALA A 147 -4.18 23.37 29.66
CA ALA A 147 -3.34 24.36 30.34
C ALA A 147 -4.20 25.31 31.20
N SER A 148 -3.58 25.94 32.19
CA SER A 148 -4.22 26.83 33.18
C SER A 148 -4.94 28.06 32.59
N ASN A 149 -4.64 28.44 31.36
CA ASN A 149 -5.31 29.51 30.60
C ASN A 149 -6.31 29.00 29.54
N GLY A 150 -6.67 27.71 29.57
CA GLY A 150 -7.65 27.12 28.66
C GLY A 150 -7.15 26.83 27.25
N HIS A 151 -5.92 27.23 26.89
CA HIS A 151 -5.35 26.97 25.57
C HIS A 151 -4.87 25.51 25.44
N ARG A 152 -5.21 24.88 24.32
CA ARG A 152 -4.84 23.50 23.98
C ARG A 152 -3.62 23.40 23.07
N PHE A 153 -2.95 24.52 22.74
CA PHE A 153 -1.99 24.56 21.63
C PHE A 153 -0.60 25.11 22.00
N ILE A 154 0.41 24.38 21.52
CA ILE A 154 1.85 24.67 21.60
C ILE A 154 2.24 25.84 20.66
N LEU A 155 1.29 26.34 19.84
CA LEU A 155 1.52 27.23 18.71
C LEU A 155 2.16 28.58 19.09
N VAL A 156 1.67 29.24 20.15
CA VAL A 156 2.19 30.55 20.58
C VAL A 156 3.66 30.43 21.02
N ASN A 157 4.00 29.37 21.76
CA ASN A 157 5.38 29.13 22.16
C ASN A 157 6.31 28.87 20.97
N ILE A 158 5.80 28.21 19.92
CA ILE A 158 6.55 27.93 18.68
C ILE A 158 6.74 29.22 17.88
N ILE A 159 5.69 30.05 17.72
CA ILE A 159 5.77 31.35 17.04
C ILE A 159 6.78 32.26 17.74
N CYS A 160 6.72 32.38 19.07
CA CYS A 160 7.66 33.21 19.82
C CYS A 160 9.10 32.71 19.77
N ARG A 161 9.34 31.41 19.51
CA ARG A 161 10.69 30.82 19.46
C ARG A 161 11.30 30.82 18.06
N TYR A 162 10.49 30.64 17.02
CA TYR A 162 10.96 30.41 15.65
C TYR A 162 10.51 31.46 14.63
N GLY A 163 9.70 32.43 15.06
CA GLY A 163 9.14 33.46 14.19
C GLY A 163 7.77 33.08 13.62
N ILE A 164 7.15 34.05 12.96
CA ILE A 164 5.82 33.91 12.36
C ILE A 164 5.98 33.23 10.98
N PRO A 165 5.35 32.08 10.72
CA PRO A 165 5.37 31.46 9.40
C PRO A 165 4.48 32.22 8.41
N ASP A 166 4.84 32.19 7.13
CA ASP A 166 3.95 32.68 6.05
C ASP A 166 2.72 31.76 5.91
N LYS A 167 2.93 30.44 6.07
CA LYS A 167 1.91 29.43 5.82
C LYS A 167 1.89 28.30 6.85
N ILE A 168 0.70 27.95 7.34
CA ILE A 168 0.45 26.76 8.17
C ILE A 168 -0.48 25.82 7.41
N ILE A 169 -0.12 24.54 7.37
CA ILE A 169 -0.90 23.48 6.72
C ILE A 169 -1.28 22.44 7.76
N THR A 170 -2.58 22.19 7.91
CA THR A 170 -3.14 21.25 8.89
C THR A 170 -3.98 20.16 8.22
N ASP A 171 -4.28 19.12 8.98
CA ASP A 171 -5.34 18.18 8.63
C ASP A 171 -6.75 18.78 8.89
N ASN A 172 -7.80 18.01 8.61
CA ASN A 172 -9.20 18.40 8.87
C ASN A 172 -9.66 18.11 10.30
N GLY A 173 -8.74 17.94 11.26
CA GLY A 173 -9.09 17.72 12.66
C GLY A 173 -9.81 18.94 13.24
N SER A 174 -10.92 18.74 13.94
CA SER A 174 -11.71 19.83 14.56
C SER A 174 -10.92 20.64 15.59
N ASN A 175 -9.89 20.02 16.21
CA ASN A 175 -8.98 20.70 17.12
C ASN A 175 -8.14 21.75 16.40
N LEU A 176 -7.70 21.50 15.16
CA LEU A 176 -6.85 22.42 14.38
C LEU A 176 -7.65 23.37 13.48
N ASN A 177 -8.98 23.20 13.40
CA ASN A 177 -9.88 24.01 12.57
C ASN A 177 -10.98 24.66 13.41
N ASN A 178 -10.58 25.28 14.52
CA ASN A 178 -11.50 26.00 15.40
C ASN A 178 -11.37 27.52 15.19
N LYS A 179 -12.38 28.26 15.68
CA LYS A 179 -12.44 29.72 15.56
C LYS A 179 -11.20 30.42 16.13
N MET A 180 -10.63 29.91 17.22
CA MET A 180 -9.41 30.45 17.83
C MET A 180 -8.20 30.34 16.90
N MET A 181 -8.04 29.22 16.18
CA MET A 181 -6.96 29.02 15.22
C MET A 181 -7.08 29.99 14.06
N THR A 182 -8.31 30.20 13.55
CA THR A 182 -8.60 31.20 12.53
C THR A 182 -8.26 32.61 13.01
N GLU A 183 -8.78 33.01 14.18
CA GLU A 183 -8.51 34.33 14.79
C GLU A 183 -7.01 34.56 15.03
N LEU A 184 -6.28 33.53 15.47
CA LEU A 184 -4.83 33.60 15.67
C LEU A 184 -4.10 33.76 14.33
N CYS A 185 -4.39 32.92 13.34
CA CYS A 185 -3.78 33.02 12.01
C CYS A 185 -4.04 34.40 11.38
N ASP A 186 -5.27 34.91 11.50
CA ASP A 186 -5.64 36.23 11.00
C ASP A 186 -4.87 37.36 11.70
N SER A 187 -4.73 37.28 13.04
CA SER A 187 -4.00 38.28 13.83
C SER A 187 -2.52 38.39 13.44
N PHE A 188 -1.90 37.27 13.07
CA PHE A 188 -0.50 37.22 12.64
C PHE A 188 -0.34 37.22 11.11
N LYS A 189 -1.43 37.36 10.34
CA LYS A 189 -1.47 37.32 8.87
C LYS A 189 -0.88 36.03 8.26
N ILE A 190 -1.10 34.90 8.92
CA ILE A 190 -0.62 33.57 8.51
C ILE A 190 -1.65 32.95 7.57
N GLN A 191 -1.20 32.43 6.42
CA GLN A 191 -2.07 31.68 5.51
C GLN A 191 -2.33 30.27 6.07
N HIS A 192 -3.55 29.98 6.51
CA HIS A 192 -3.93 28.66 6.98
C HIS A 192 -4.60 27.86 5.85
N HIS A 193 -4.07 26.67 5.53
CA HIS A 193 -4.65 25.76 4.54
C HIS A 193 -4.93 24.37 5.12
N ASN A 194 -6.02 23.77 4.64
CA ASN A 194 -6.45 22.44 4.99
C ASN A 194 -6.03 21.41 3.92
N CYS A 195 -5.59 20.24 4.37
CA CYS A 195 -5.46 19.10 3.47
C CYS A 195 -6.84 18.63 3.01
N SER A 196 -7.02 18.26 1.73
CA SER A 196 -8.32 17.77 1.27
C SER A 196 -8.69 16.44 1.94
N PRO A 197 -9.97 16.20 2.32
CA PRO A 197 -10.40 15.01 3.09
C PRO A 197 -10.02 13.67 2.44
N TYR A 198 -9.89 13.67 1.11
CA TYR A 198 -9.59 12.50 0.30
C TYR A 198 -8.10 12.37 -0.09
N ARG A 199 -7.22 13.29 0.36
CA ARG A 199 -5.76 13.21 0.16
C ARG A 199 -4.97 13.51 1.45
N PRO A 200 -4.99 12.60 2.45
CA PRO A 200 -4.21 12.74 3.70
C PRO A 200 -2.70 12.94 3.48
N LYS A 201 -2.20 12.47 2.33
CA LYS A 201 -0.78 12.48 1.96
C LYS A 201 -0.14 13.87 1.87
N MET A 202 -0.90 14.97 1.77
CA MET A 202 -0.32 16.33 1.82
C MET A 202 0.34 16.64 3.17
N ASN A 203 -0.14 16.03 4.27
CA ASN A 203 0.50 16.11 5.59
C ASN A 203 1.46 14.94 5.86
N GLY A 204 1.75 14.12 4.85
CA GLY A 204 2.49 12.85 5.01
C GLY A 204 3.92 13.03 5.53
N ALA A 205 4.53 14.21 5.33
CA ALA A 205 5.83 14.53 5.92
C ALA A 205 5.76 14.62 7.45
N VAL A 206 4.70 15.25 7.98
CA VAL A 206 4.46 15.38 9.42
C VAL A 206 4.06 14.03 10.00
N GLU A 207 3.18 13.28 9.34
CA GLU A 207 2.80 11.92 9.76
C GLU A 207 4.01 10.98 9.84
N ALA A 208 4.91 11.05 8.85
CA ALA A 208 6.14 10.25 8.84
C ALA A 208 7.09 10.65 9.99
N ALA A 209 7.21 11.95 10.28
CA ALA A 209 7.99 12.43 11.43
C ALA A 209 7.38 11.92 12.75
N ASN A 210 6.06 12.08 12.93
CA ASN A 210 5.32 11.61 14.10
C ASN A 210 5.47 10.10 14.32
N LYS A 211 5.38 9.31 13.24
CA LYS A 211 5.61 7.86 13.28
C LYS A 211 7.03 7.50 13.75
N ASN A 212 8.05 8.23 13.30
CA ASN A 212 9.42 7.99 13.72
C ASN A 212 9.65 8.40 15.17
N ILE A 213 9.15 9.57 15.59
CA ILE A 213 9.25 10.04 16.98
C ILE A 213 8.57 9.06 17.92
N LYS A 214 7.35 8.58 17.60
CA LYS A 214 6.64 7.57 18.38
C LYS A 214 7.47 6.30 18.56
N LYS A 215 8.11 5.81 17.48
CA LYS A 215 8.98 4.63 17.55
C LYS A 215 10.22 4.84 18.41
N ILE A 216 10.79 6.05 18.41
CA ILE A 216 11.94 6.39 19.26
C ILE A 216 11.50 6.40 20.72
N ILE A 217 10.42 7.14 21.04
CA ILE A 217 9.87 7.22 22.41
C ILE A 217 9.50 5.83 22.92
N GLN A 218 8.83 5.01 22.11
CA GLN A 218 8.46 3.63 22.47
C GLN A 218 9.65 2.76 22.90
N LYS A 219 10.86 3.05 22.41
CA LYS A 219 12.08 2.34 22.77
C LYS A 219 12.81 2.95 23.97
N MET A 220 12.56 4.22 24.27
CA MET A 220 13.22 4.96 25.34
C MET A 220 12.45 4.92 26.66
N VAL A 221 11.13 4.77 26.60
CA VAL A 221 10.29 4.69 27.80
C VAL A 221 10.52 3.39 28.54
N VAL A 222 10.60 3.48 29.87
CA VAL A 222 10.78 2.31 30.75
C VAL A 222 9.45 1.89 31.37
N THR A 223 8.61 2.86 31.76
CA THR A 223 7.33 2.62 32.45
C THR A 223 6.12 2.97 31.59
N HIS A 224 6.36 3.46 30.37
CA HIS A 224 5.39 4.08 29.44
C HIS A 224 4.72 5.37 29.92
N LYS A 225 4.69 5.65 31.23
CA LYS A 225 4.17 6.90 31.82
C LYS A 225 5.20 8.05 31.79
N ASP A 226 6.48 7.70 31.68
CA ASP A 226 7.66 8.57 31.58
C ASP A 226 7.90 9.15 30.17
N TRP A 227 6.97 8.97 29.23
CA TRP A 227 7.14 9.40 27.84
C TRP A 227 7.42 10.90 27.68
N HIS A 228 6.87 11.73 28.58
CA HIS A 228 7.03 13.18 28.56
C HIS A 228 8.44 13.61 28.97
N GLU A 229 9.09 12.84 29.86
CA GLU A 229 10.50 13.03 30.24
C GLU A 229 11.45 12.59 29.13
N MET A 230 11.08 11.54 28.38
CA MET A 230 11.87 11.02 27.25
C MET A 230 11.72 11.84 25.96
N LEU A 231 10.68 12.66 25.85
CA LEU A 231 10.35 13.41 24.64
C LEU A 231 11.48 14.38 24.20
N PRO A 232 12.09 15.22 25.07
CA PRO A 232 13.20 16.09 24.68
C PRO A 232 14.40 15.32 24.11
N TYR A 233 14.74 14.17 24.70
CA TYR A 233 15.83 13.31 24.24
C TYR A 233 15.52 12.64 22.90
N ALA A 234 14.28 12.15 22.73
CA ALA A 234 13.81 11.59 21.47
C ALA A 234 13.84 12.63 20.33
N LEU A 235 13.41 13.87 20.62
CA LEU A 235 13.47 14.98 19.68
C LEU A 235 14.91 15.37 19.35
N HIS A 236 15.81 15.41 20.35
CA HIS A 236 17.23 15.68 20.12
C HIS A 236 17.84 14.61 19.20
N GLY A 237 17.64 13.32 19.51
CA GLY A 237 18.11 12.22 18.67
C GLY A 237 17.55 12.27 17.25
N TYR A 238 16.26 12.60 17.09
CA TYR A 238 15.65 12.77 15.78
C TYR A 238 16.27 13.94 14.98
N ARG A 239 16.52 15.09 15.63
CA ARG A 239 17.09 16.28 15.00
C ARG A 239 18.55 16.10 14.59
N THR A 240 19.31 15.24 15.26
CA THR A 240 20.75 15.04 15.01
C THR A 240 21.10 13.81 14.17
N SER A 241 20.13 12.95 13.82
CA SER A 241 20.38 11.87 12.86
C SER A 241 19.94 12.20 11.44
N VAL A 242 20.79 11.79 10.48
CA VAL A 242 20.60 12.00 9.05
C VAL A 242 19.31 11.34 8.58
N ARG A 243 18.49 12.08 7.82
CA ARG A 243 17.25 11.53 7.23
C ARG A 243 17.52 11.05 5.83
N THR A 244 17.11 9.82 5.51
CA THR A 244 17.23 9.25 4.16
C THR A 244 16.60 10.13 3.08
N LEU A 245 15.51 10.82 3.43
CA LEU A 245 14.80 11.73 2.54
C LEU A 245 15.63 12.96 2.16
N THR A 246 16.38 13.56 3.09
CA THR A 246 17.09 14.84 2.85
C THR A 246 18.59 14.67 2.72
N GLY A 247 19.15 13.53 3.12
CA GLY A 247 20.60 13.30 3.16
C GLY A 247 21.34 14.09 4.26
N ALA A 248 20.63 14.93 5.03
CA ALA A 248 21.18 15.81 6.06
C ALA A 248 20.45 15.64 7.41
N THR A 249 21.01 16.20 8.48
CA THR A 249 20.34 16.26 9.78
C THR A 249 19.37 17.45 9.83
N PRO A 250 18.17 17.32 10.40
CA PRO A 250 17.26 18.46 10.56
C PRO A 250 17.89 19.63 11.33
N PHE A 251 18.77 19.33 12.29
CA PHE A 251 19.47 20.35 13.06
C PHE A 251 20.40 21.20 12.17
N SER A 252 21.21 20.59 11.30
CA SER A 252 22.13 21.35 10.45
C SER A 252 21.43 22.14 9.36
N LEU A 253 20.28 21.69 8.86
CA LEU A 253 19.48 22.47 7.92
C LEU A 253 18.89 23.74 8.55
N VAL A 254 18.54 23.70 9.84
CA VAL A 254 18.01 24.86 10.57
C VAL A 254 19.13 25.81 11.00
N TYR A 255 20.14 25.28 11.69
CA TYR A 255 21.16 26.10 12.38
C TYR A 255 22.46 26.26 11.58
N GLY A 256 22.60 25.60 10.43
CA GLY A 256 23.79 25.71 9.56
C GLY A 256 25.02 24.95 10.06
N MET A 257 24.89 24.17 11.13
CA MET A 257 25.96 23.37 11.69
C MET A 257 25.40 22.15 12.43
N GLU A 258 26.21 21.13 12.62
CA GLU A 258 25.82 19.95 13.40
C GLU A 258 25.79 20.28 14.89
N ALA A 259 24.87 19.64 15.61
CA ALA A 259 24.82 19.75 17.06
C ALA A 259 26.08 19.14 17.69
N VAL A 260 26.52 19.74 18.80
CA VAL A 260 27.52 19.11 19.68
C VAL A 260 26.81 18.02 20.47
N LEU A 261 27.22 16.77 20.27
CA LEU A 261 26.68 15.60 20.97
C LEU A 261 27.48 15.38 22.27
N PRO A 262 26.90 14.74 23.31
CA PRO A 262 27.59 14.46 24.57
C PRO A 262 28.96 13.77 24.37
N ILE A 263 29.03 12.78 23.47
CA ILE A 263 30.27 12.06 23.15
C ILE A 263 31.37 12.98 22.58
N LYS A 264 31.01 14.09 21.92
CA LYS A 264 32.00 15.05 21.41
C LYS A 264 32.56 15.96 22.50
N VAL A 265 31.91 16.02 23.66
CA VAL A 265 32.45 16.72 24.85
C VAL A 265 33.40 15.80 25.60
N GLU A 266 33.02 14.54 25.77
CA GLU A 266 33.88 13.50 26.40
C GLU A 266 35.09 13.15 25.55
N ILE A 267 34.91 13.10 24.22
CA ILE A 267 35.95 12.80 23.24
C ILE A 267 35.97 13.92 22.19
N PRO A 268 36.71 15.01 22.44
CA PRO A 268 36.77 16.16 21.54
C PRO A 268 37.28 15.79 20.15
N SER A 269 36.48 16.07 19.12
CA SER A 269 36.93 15.98 17.74
C SER A 269 37.93 17.08 17.41
N LEU A 270 38.82 16.85 16.44
CA LEU A 270 39.79 17.86 15.95
C LEU A 270 39.10 19.20 15.64
N ARG A 271 37.92 19.17 15.03
CA ARG A 271 37.12 20.36 14.75
C ARG A 271 36.86 21.22 16.00
N LEU A 272 36.43 20.62 17.10
CA LEU A 272 36.14 21.34 18.35
C LEU A 272 37.42 21.88 19.00
N LEU A 273 38.50 21.09 18.95
CA LEU A 273 39.80 21.49 19.48
C LEU A 273 40.41 22.65 18.71
N THR A 274 40.22 22.68 17.39
CA THR A 274 40.65 23.79 16.53
C THR A 274 39.77 25.01 16.77
N GLU A 275 38.44 24.88 16.73
CA GLU A 275 37.50 25.99 16.94
C GLU A 275 37.69 26.67 18.31
N ALA A 276 37.99 25.91 19.37
CA ALA A 276 38.22 26.46 20.71
C ALA A 276 39.52 27.28 20.85
N LYS A 277 40.45 27.14 19.90
CA LYS A 277 41.75 27.85 19.89
C LYS A 277 41.78 29.01 18.89
N LEU A 278 40.72 29.19 18.10
CA LEU A 278 40.65 30.28 17.12
C LEU A 278 40.47 31.61 17.84
N PRO A 279 41.14 32.68 17.38
CA PRO A 279 40.79 34.03 17.80
C PRO A 279 39.36 34.35 17.36
N GLU A 280 38.66 35.16 18.14
CA GLU A 280 37.23 35.46 17.95
C GLU A 280 36.93 35.96 16.52
N THR A 281 37.81 36.79 15.96
CA THR A 281 37.68 37.33 14.60
C THR A 281 37.68 36.26 13.51
N GLU A 282 38.58 35.26 13.60
CA GLU A 282 38.64 34.15 12.66
C GLU A 282 37.48 33.18 12.84
N TRP A 283 37.03 32.98 14.08
CA TRP A 283 35.85 32.16 14.37
C TRP A 283 34.58 32.79 13.76
N VAL A 284 34.39 34.10 13.93
CA VAL A 284 33.28 34.85 13.33
C VAL A 284 33.31 34.75 11.81
N GLN A 285 34.48 34.94 11.19
CA GLN A 285 34.63 34.82 9.73
C GLN A 285 34.29 33.41 9.23
N THR A 286 34.85 32.39 9.88
CA THR A 286 34.57 30.97 9.54
C THR A 286 33.08 30.66 9.70
N ARG A 287 32.44 31.21 10.73
CA ARG A 287 31.00 31.03 10.97
C ARG A 287 30.17 31.73 9.89
N PHE A 288 30.57 32.93 9.49
CA PHE A 288 29.93 33.68 8.40
C PHE A 288 30.00 32.91 7.08
N ASP A 289 31.18 32.39 6.73
CA ASP A 289 31.36 31.60 5.50
C ASP A 289 30.50 30.32 5.51
N GLN A 290 30.41 29.63 6.65
CA GLN A 290 29.52 28.47 6.80
C GLN A 290 28.05 28.82 6.61
N LEU A 291 27.62 29.99 7.08
CA LEU A 291 26.25 30.48 6.92
C LEU A 291 25.97 30.87 5.46
N ASN A 292 26.94 31.45 4.74
CA ASN A 292 26.77 31.77 3.32
C ASN A 292 26.54 30.51 2.46
N LEU A 293 27.13 29.38 2.85
CA LEU A 293 26.96 28.09 2.17
C LEU A 293 25.72 27.30 2.62
N ILE A 294 24.92 27.82 3.57
CA ILE A 294 23.77 27.09 4.11
C ILE A 294 22.65 26.94 3.10
N GLU A 295 22.45 27.93 2.23
CA GLU A 295 21.37 27.93 1.24
C GLU A 295 21.60 26.85 0.19
N GLU A 296 22.84 26.70 -0.28
CA GLU A 296 23.26 25.61 -1.16
C GLU A 296 22.93 24.24 -0.54
N LYS A 297 23.31 24.01 0.73
CA LYS A 297 23.00 22.77 1.45
C LYS A 297 21.50 22.50 1.57
N ARG A 298 20.69 23.55 1.75
CA ARG A 298 19.21 23.42 1.81
C ARG A 298 18.64 23.07 0.44
N LEU A 299 19.15 23.68 -0.62
CA LEU A 299 18.74 23.37 -2.00
C LEU A 299 19.11 21.93 -2.37
N ASP A 300 20.30 21.47 -2.00
CA ASP A 300 20.73 20.08 -2.19
C ASP A 300 19.82 19.10 -1.46
N ALA A 301 19.46 19.38 -0.21
CA ALA A 301 18.54 18.56 0.57
C ALA A 301 17.15 18.46 -0.08
N ILE A 302 16.66 19.54 -0.70
CA ILE A 302 15.40 19.55 -1.45
C ILE A 302 15.53 18.73 -2.73
N CYS A 303 16.59 18.93 -3.51
CA CYS A 303 16.84 18.19 -4.75
C CYS A 303 16.96 16.69 -4.48
N HIS A 304 17.69 16.32 -3.44
CA HIS A 304 17.81 14.93 -2.97
C HIS A 304 16.46 14.36 -2.57
N GLY A 305 15.66 15.10 -1.79
CA GLY A 305 14.30 14.70 -1.40
C GLY A 305 13.37 14.46 -2.57
N GLN A 306 13.34 15.38 -3.53
CA GLN A 306 12.57 15.23 -4.77
C GLN A 306 13.03 14.01 -5.57
N THR A 307 14.35 13.81 -5.71
CA THR A 307 14.91 12.67 -6.43
C THR A 307 14.59 11.35 -5.75
N TYR A 308 14.72 11.28 -4.43
CA TYR A 308 14.36 10.13 -3.61
C TYR A 308 12.88 9.78 -3.80
N GLN A 309 11.99 10.76 -3.70
CA GLN A 309 10.55 10.55 -3.91
C GLN A 309 10.22 10.10 -5.33
N ARG A 310 10.88 10.67 -6.37
CA ARG A 310 10.74 10.20 -7.75
C ARG A 310 11.17 8.73 -7.88
N ARG A 311 12.25 8.31 -7.22
CA ARG A 311 12.69 6.90 -7.20
C ARG A 311 11.65 5.99 -6.54
N ILE A 312 11.12 6.38 -5.38
CA ILE A 312 10.06 5.62 -4.69
C ILE A 312 8.77 5.56 -5.55
N LYS A 313 8.33 6.67 -6.13
CA LYS A 313 7.17 6.73 -7.06
C LYS A 313 7.40 5.79 -8.24
N ARG A 314 8.57 5.81 -8.88
CA ARG A 314 8.91 4.91 -10.00
C ARG A 314 8.89 3.44 -9.57
N ALA A 315 9.50 3.09 -8.45
CA ALA A 315 9.55 1.71 -7.95
C ALA A 315 8.16 1.18 -7.59
N PHE A 316 7.31 2.03 -7.00
CA PHE A 316 5.92 1.70 -6.69
C PHE A 316 5.08 1.57 -7.96
N ASN A 317 5.13 2.57 -8.87
CA ASN A 317 4.38 2.57 -10.12
C ASN A 317 4.71 1.37 -11.01
N LYS A 318 5.96 0.89 -11.02
CA LYS A 318 6.34 -0.36 -11.72
C LYS A 318 5.55 -1.60 -11.25
N ARG A 319 5.03 -1.59 -10.02
CA ARG A 319 4.24 -2.68 -9.43
C ARG A 319 2.73 -2.45 -9.55
N VAL A 320 2.30 -1.23 -9.86
CA VAL A 320 0.89 -0.92 -10.06
C VAL A 320 0.51 -1.29 -11.49
N GLN A 321 -0.44 -2.20 -11.63
CA GLN A 321 -1.11 -2.41 -12.90
C GLN A 321 -2.36 -1.51 -12.96
N PRO A 322 -2.45 -0.57 -13.91
CA PRO A 322 -3.66 0.23 -14.09
C PRO A 322 -4.82 -0.70 -14.45
N ARG A 323 -5.98 -0.48 -13.82
CA ARG A 323 -7.20 -1.24 -14.06
C ARG A 323 -8.25 -0.27 -14.62
N PRO A 324 -8.39 -0.16 -15.95
CA PRO A 324 -9.52 0.55 -16.51
C PRO A 324 -10.81 -0.19 -16.12
N PHE A 325 -11.80 0.59 -15.71
CA PHE A 325 -13.17 0.13 -15.54
C PHE A 325 -13.96 0.69 -16.71
N GLU A 326 -14.71 -0.17 -17.38
CA GLU A 326 -15.57 0.17 -18.50
C GLU A 326 -17.03 0.01 -18.09
N GLU A 327 -17.92 0.69 -18.81
CA GLU A 327 -19.36 0.54 -18.60
C GLU A 327 -19.76 -0.93 -18.83
N GLY A 328 -20.55 -1.49 -17.91
CA GLY A 328 -20.93 -2.90 -17.87
C GLY A 328 -20.00 -3.82 -17.08
N ASP A 329 -18.83 -3.36 -16.62
CA ASP A 329 -17.96 -4.17 -15.74
C ASP A 329 -18.67 -4.49 -14.41
N LEU A 330 -18.62 -5.76 -13.98
CA LEU A 330 -19.03 -6.14 -12.63
C LEU A 330 -17.90 -5.85 -11.63
N VAL A 331 -18.26 -5.29 -10.48
CA VAL A 331 -17.31 -4.85 -9.47
C VAL A 331 -17.79 -5.09 -8.04
N LEU A 332 -16.84 -5.15 -7.12
CA LEU A 332 -17.04 -5.24 -5.68
C LEU A 332 -16.55 -3.97 -5.00
N ARG A 333 -17.37 -3.41 -4.10
CA ARG A 333 -17.07 -2.19 -3.33
C ARG A 333 -16.46 -2.56 -1.97
N LYS A 334 -15.36 -1.91 -1.59
CA LYS A 334 -14.69 -2.16 -0.31
C LYS A 334 -15.54 -1.63 0.86
N LEU A 335 -15.74 -2.45 1.89
CA LEU A 335 -16.39 -2.02 3.12
C LEU A 335 -15.42 -1.25 4.02
N LEU A 336 -15.80 -0.04 4.43
CA LEU A 336 -15.02 0.77 5.36
C LEU A 336 -15.11 0.22 6.79
N PRO A 337 -14.09 0.38 7.63
CA PRO A 337 -14.11 -0.11 9.01
C PRO A 337 -15.31 0.38 9.84
N ALA A 338 -15.81 1.59 9.58
CA ALA A 338 -16.98 2.16 10.25
C ALA A 338 -18.33 1.56 9.78
N GLN A 339 -18.33 0.89 8.62
CA GLN A 339 -19.51 0.28 8.00
C GLN A 339 -19.55 -1.24 8.19
N LYS A 340 -18.53 -1.84 8.82
CA LYS A 340 -18.57 -3.25 9.19
C LYS A 340 -19.59 -3.42 10.32
N ASP A 341 -20.53 -4.35 10.16
CA ASP A 341 -21.47 -4.71 11.21
C ASP A 341 -20.77 -5.04 12.54
N LYS A 342 -21.54 -5.02 13.64
CA LYS A 342 -21.10 -5.40 15.00
C LYS A 342 -20.47 -6.81 15.10
N ILE A 343 -20.47 -7.60 14.02
CA ILE A 343 -19.93 -8.97 13.92
C ILE A 343 -18.38 -8.97 13.85
N GLY A 344 -17.73 -7.82 13.66
CA GLY A 344 -16.28 -7.69 13.87
C GLY A 344 -15.42 -8.42 12.82
N LYS A 345 -14.40 -9.18 13.29
CA LYS A 345 -13.29 -9.78 12.51
C LYS A 345 -13.71 -10.64 11.29
N TRP A 346 -14.96 -11.12 11.25
CA TRP A 346 -15.46 -12.07 10.26
C TRP A 346 -16.28 -11.42 9.13
N THR A 347 -16.44 -10.10 9.14
CA THR A 347 -17.17 -9.37 8.10
C THR A 347 -16.39 -9.43 6.78
N PRO A 348 -17.04 -9.67 5.62
CA PRO A 348 -16.42 -9.57 4.31
C PRO A 348 -15.64 -8.27 4.13
N ASN A 349 -14.59 -8.31 3.31
CA ASN A 349 -13.82 -7.11 2.99
C ASN A 349 -14.52 -6.25 1.93
N TYR A 350 -15.45 -6.84 1.18
CA TYR A 350 -16.15 -6.23 0.07
C TYR A 350 -17.63 -6.59 0.04
N GLU A 351 -18.41 -5.69 -0.54
CA GLU A 351 -19.85 -5.79 -0.80
C GLU A 351 -20.11 -5.78 -2.33
N GLY A 352 -21.22 -6.37 -2.76
CA GLY A 352 -21.65 -6.46 -4.15
C GLY A 352 -22.00 -7.90 -4.56
N PRO A 353 -22.06 -8.21 -5.86
CA PRO A 353 -21.53 -7.42 -6.98
C PRO A 353 -22.44 -6.26 -7.44
N TYR A 354 -21.80 -5.21 -7.96
CA TYR A 354 -22.42 -4.05 -8.61
C TYR A 354 -21.98 -3.98 -10.08
N MET A 355 -22.73 -3.26 -10.92
CA MET A 355 -22.36 -3.00 -12.31
C MET A 355 -21.95 -1.54 -12.51
N VAL A 356 -20.85 -1.30 -13.24
CA VAL A 356 -20.41 0.05 -13.60
C VAL A 356 -21.36 0.61 -14.66
N LYS A 357 -22.12 1.64 -14.30
CA LYS A 357 -22.98 2.36 -15.25
C LYS A 357 -22.17 3.37 -16.06
N GLN A 358 -21.29 4.11 -15.38
CA GLN A 358 -20.46 5.14 -16.01
C GLN A 358 -19.11 5.23 -15.31
N ALA A 359 -18.03 5.34 -16.10
CA ALA A 359 -16.67 5.54 -15.60
C ALA A 359 -16.13 6.91 -16.04
N PHE A 360 -15.68 7.72 -15.09
CA PHE A 360 -15.11 9.04 -15.36
C PHE A 360 -13.58 8.99 -15.42
N SER A 361 -12.97 9.85 -16.24
CA SER A 361 -11.51 9.97 -16.40
C SER A 361 -10.76 10.30 -15.11
N GLY A 362 -11.44 10.86 -14.11
CA GLY A 362 -10.90 11.14 -12.78
C GLY A 362 -10.94 9.97 -11.79
N GLY A 363 -11.35 8.77 -12.20
CA GLY A 363 -11.44 7.60 -11.34
C GLY A 363 -12.70 7.52 -10.47
N ALA A 364 -13.73 8.32 -10.77
CA ALA A 364 -15.05 8.15 -10.16
C ALA A 364 -15.90 7.17 -11.01
N LEU A 365 -16.71 6.35 -10.34
CA LEU A 365 -17.60 5.36 -10.96
C LEU A 365 -19.02 5.55 -10.44
N ILE A 366 -20.01 5.52 -11.34
CA ILE A 366 -21.43 5.35 -10.96
C ILE A 366 -21.72 3.85 -11.02
N LEU A 367 -22.22 3.30 -9.92
CA LEU A 367 -22.52 1.88 -9.79
C LEU A 367 -24.02 1.66 -9.66
N THR A 368 -24.49 0.55 -10.22
CA THR A 368 -25.86 0.04 -10.11
C THR A 368 -25.87 -1.31 -9.39
N ASN A 369 -26.91 -1.56 -8.60
CA ASN A 369 -27.21 -2.90 -8.09
C ASN A 369 -27.58 -3.83 -9.25
N ILE A 370 -27.60 -5.14 -8.97
CA ILE A 370 -28.05 -6.15 -9.95
C ILE A 370 -29.50 -5.87 -10.40
N ASP A 371 -30.32 -5.30 -9.52
CA ASP A 371 -31.71 -4.92 -9.80
C ASP A 371 -31.86 -3.60 -10.59
N GLY A 372 -30.74 -2.95 -10.95
CA GLY A 372 -30.72 -1.72 -11.75
C GLY A 372 -30.82 -0.41 -10.96
N GLU A 373 -30.93 -0.48 -9.63
CA GLU A 373 -30.95 0.71 -8.78
C GLU A 373 -29.56 1.36 -8.68
N GLU A 374 -29.47 2.66 -8.95
CA GLU A 374 -28.23 3.43 -8.85
C GLU A 374 -27.87 3.74 -7.39
N LEU A 375 -26.60 3.56 -7.05
CA LEU A 375 -26.08 4.05 -5.77
C LEU A 375 -26.13 5.58 -5.75
N ALA A 376 -26.58 6.14 -4.64
CA ALA A 376 -26.78 7.58 -4.47
C ALA A 376 -25.52 8.44 -4.66
N TYR A 377 -24.32 7.87 -4.49
CA TYR A 377 -23.06 8.59 -4.56
C TYR A 377 -22.04 7.88 -5.46
N PRO A 378 -21.27 8.64 -6.28
CA PRO A 378 -20.16 8.09 -7.04
C PRO A 378 -19.10 7.46 -6.14
N VAL A 379 -18.56 6.32 -6.56
CA VAL A 379 -17.54 5.57 -5.82
C VAL A 379 -16.19 5.73 -6.50
N ASN A 380 -15.14 5.97 -5.72
CA ASN A 380 -13.78 6.06 -6.25
C ASN A 380 -13.26 4.67 -6.67
N SER A 381 -12.64 4.58 -7.84
CA SER A 381 -12.04 3.37 -8.43
C SER A 381 -11.05 2.66 -7.51
N ASP A 382 -10.37 3.39 -6.62
CA ASP A 382 -9.43 2.86 -5.62
C ASP A 382 -10.13 1.97 -4.57
N SER A 383 -11.42 2.22 -4.33
CA SER A 383 -12.26 1.50 -3.37
C SER A 383 -13.00 0.32 -4.01
N VAL A 384 -12.71 0.01 -5.27
CA VAL A 384 -13.45 -0.96 -6.08
C VAL A 384 -12.49 -2.01 -6.68
N LYS A 385 -12.97 -3.23 -6.92
CA LYS A 385 -12.24 -4.25 -7.69
C LYS A 385 -13.17 -4.99 -8.66
N LYS A 386 -12.65 -5.45 -9.80
CA LYS A 386 -13.44 -6.27 -10.75
C LYS A 386 -13.93 -7.56 -10.08
N PHE A 387 -15.18 -7.88 -10.32
CA PHE A 387 -15.84 -9.14 -9.99
C PHE A 387 -15.82 -10.04 -11.23
N TYR A 388 -15.40 -11.29 -11.05
CA TYR A 388 -15.37 -12.29 -12.10
C TYR A 388 -16.57 -13.23 -11.92
N ALA A 389 -17.55 -13.14 -12.81
CA ALA A 389 -18.68 -14.07 -12.89
C ALA A 389 -18.32 -15.31 -13.71
#